data_AF-A0A3B1DBV8-F1
#
_entry.id   AF-A0A3B1DBV8-F1
#
_cell.length_a   1.000
_cell.length_b   1.000
_cell.length_c   1.000
_cell.angle_alpha   90.00
_cell.angle_beta   90.00
_cell.angle_gamma   90.00
#
_symmetry.space_group_name_H-M   'P 1'
#
loop_
_entity.id
_entity.type
_entity.pdbx_description
1 polymer ?
#
loop_
_entity_poly.entity_id
_entity_poly.type
_entity_poly.pdbx_seq_one_letter_code
_entity_poly.pdbx_strand_id
1 'polypeptide(L)' 'AAIKGEVILSYLGLGVQGQPSWGIMIRDSKEDVVLGVFWELGAATLLMFILVYAFNILSDALQDAFDPKHVV' A
#
# COMPACT_ATOMS: atom_id res chain seq x y z
N ALA A 1 -5.59 1.68 8.12
CA ALA A 1 -5.02 0.49 8.79
C ALA A 1 -5.33 -0.81 8.05
N ALA A 2 -6.57 -1.01 7.56
CA ALA A 2 -7.00 -2.22 6.87
C ALA A 2 -6.14 -2.60 5.64
N ILE A 3 -5.79 -1.64 4.77
CA ILE A 3 -4.97 -1.89 3.57
C ILE A 3 -3.59 -2.45 3.92
N LYS A 4 -2.92 -1.89 4.94
CA LYS A 4 -1.62 -2.40 5.40
C LYS A 4 -1.74 -3.83 5.96
N GLY A 5 -2.82 -4.12 6.68
CA GLY A 5 -3.08 -5.46 7.22
C GLY A 5 -3.34 -6.49 6.13
N GLU A 6 -4.17 -6.16 5.14
CA GLU A 6 -4.47 -7.02 3.99
C GLU A 6 -3.20 -7.37 3.20
N VAL A 7 -2.35 -6.37 2.94
CA VAL A 7 -1.06 -6.58 2.25
C VAL A 7 -0.14 -7.52 3.02
N ILE A 8 -0.03 -7.36 4.35
CA ILE A 8 0.81 -8.23 5.19
C ILE A 8 0.26 -9.66 5.20
N LEU A 9 -1.06 -9.84 5.35
CA LEU A 9 -1.69 -11.15 5.35
C LEU A 9 -1.52 -11.84 4.00
N SER A 10 -1.75 -11.13 2.90
CA SER A 10 -1.55 -11.66 1.53
C SER A 10 -0.08 -11.99 1.26
N TYR A 11 0.87 -11.20 1.76
CA TYR A 11 2.30 -11.51 1.68
C TYR A 11 2.69 -12.76 2.47
N LEU A 12 2.08 -12.97 3.65
CA LEU A 12 2.26 -14.18 4.46
C LEU A 12 1.49 -15.40 3.92
N GLY A 13 0.70 -15.24 2.85
CA GLY A 13 -0.15 -16.29 2.29
C GLY A 13 -1.45 -16.58 3.06
N LEU A 14 -1.74 -15.77 4.09
CA LEU A 14 -2.95 -15.85 4.93
C LEU A 14 -4.06 -14.91 4.44
N GLY A 15 -3.80 -14.11 3.40
CA GLY A 15 -4.73 -13.16 2.80
C GLY A 15 -5.47 -13.72 1.59
N VAL A 16 -5.81 -12.85 0.64
CA VAL A 16 -6.62 -13.21 -0.54
C VAL A 16 -5.84 -14.21 -1.40
N GLN A 17 -6.46 -15.33 -1.77
CA GLN A 17 -5.83 -16.36 -2.61
C GLN A 17 -6.48 -16.40 -4.00
N GLY A 18 -5.66 -16.53 -5.06
CA GLY A 18 -6.15 -16.66 -6.44
C GLY A 18 -6.57 -15.35 -7.12
N GLN A 19 -6.38 -14.20 -6.46
CA GLN A 19 -6.61 -12.87 -7.05
C GLN A 19 -5.31 -12.04 -7.00
N PRO A 20 -5.10 -11.12 -7.97
CA PRO A 20 -3.96 -10.21 -7.92
C PRO A 20 -4.06 -9.32 -6.68
N SER A 21 -3.12 -9.45 -5.75
CA SER A 21 -3.00 -8.58 -4.58
C SER A 21 -1.59 -8.04 -4.46
N TRP A 22 -1.45 -6.86 -3.88
CA TRP A 22 -0.16 -6.20 -3.72
C TRP A 22 0.79 -6.99 -2.82
N GLY A 23 0.24 -7.67 -1.79
CA GLY A 23 1.03 -8.56 -0.92
C GLY A 23 1.56 -9.78 -1.66
N ILE A 24 0.78 -10.34 -2.58
CA ILE A 24 1.22 -11.44 -3.46
C ILE A 24 2.29 -10.96 -4.44
N MET A 25 2.10 -9.79 -5.07
CA MET A 25 3.11 -9.22 -5.98
C MET A 25 4.46 -8.98 -5.28
N ILE A 26 4.44 -8.51 -4.03
CA ILE A 26 5.67 -8.32 -3.23
C ILE A 26 6.31 -9.67 -2.85
N ARG A 27 5.48 -10.71 -2.62
CA ARG A 27 5.97 -12.04 -2.29
C ARG A 27 6.62 -12.70 -3.50
N ASP A 28 5.96 -12.64 -4.66
CA ASP A 28 6.36 -13.30 -5.89
C ASP A 28 7.59 -12.61 -6.51
N SER A 29 7.66 -11.27 -6.42
CA SER A 29 8.82 -10.50 -6.88
C SER A 29 10.14 -10.84 -6.17
N LYS A 30 10.13 -11.61 -5.07
CA LYS A 30 11.38 -12.11 -4.47
C LYS A 30 12.14 -13.08 -5.38
N GLU A 31 11.43 -13.96 -6.08
CA GLU A 31 12.07 -14.86 -7.06
C GLU A 31 12.55 -14.05 -8.26
N ASP A 32 11.75 -13.09 -8.71
CA ASP A 32 12.09 -12.22 -9.85
C ASP A 32 13.31 -11.33 -9.59
N VAL A 33 13.47 -10.83 -8.36
CA VAL A 33 14.65 -10.06 -7.95
C VAL A 33 15.92 -10.91 -8.04
N VAL A 34 15.87 -12.20 -7.69
CA VAL A 34 17.02 -13.13 -7.85
C VAL A 34 17.33 -13.35 -9.33
N LEU A 35 16.32 -13.29 -10.20
CA LEU A 35 16.45 -13.35 -11.66
C LEU A 35 16.88 -12.00 -12.30
N GLY A 36 17.11 -10.97 -11.49
CA GLY A 36 17.52 -9.63 -11.94
C GLY A 36 16.36 -8.71 -12.35
N VAL A 37 15.11 -9.13 -12.12
CA VAL A 37 13.89 -8.38 -12.40
C VAL A 37 13.45 -7.64 -11.14
N PHE A 38 13.99 -6.44 -10.93
CA PHE A 38 13.72 -5.60 -9.75
C PHE A 38 12.58 -4.58 -9.96
N TRP A 39 12.13 -4.39 -11.20
CA TRP A 39 11.15 -3.35 -11.54
C TRP A 39 9.76 -3.64 -10.97
N GLU A 40 9.38 -4.92 -10.79
CA GLU A 40 8.09 -5.30 -10.20
C GLU A 40 8.01 -4.91 -8.72
N LEU A 41 9.04 -5.25 -7.94
CA LEU A 41 9.14 -4.86 -6.54
C LEU A 41 9.20 -3.32 -6.40
N GLY A 42 9.98 -2.67 -7.26
CA GLY A 42 10.11 -1.21 -7.28
C GLY A 42 8.78 -0.52 -7.59
N ALA A 43 8.06 -0.97 -8.62
CA ALA A 43 6.77 -0.40 -9.01
C ALA A 43 5.69 -0.63 -7.93
N ALA A 44 5.59 -1.85 -7.40
CA ALA A 44 4.64 -2.17 -6.34
C ALA A 44 4.91 -1.34 -5.06
N THR A 45 6.18 -1.17 -4.68
CA THR A 45 6.54 -0.36 -3.50
C THR A 45 6.24 1.12 -3.73
N LEU A 46 6.61 1.66 -4.88
CA LEU A 46 6.44 3.08 -5.19
C LEU A 46 4.96 3.47 -5.26
N LEU A 47 4.15 2.69 -5.97
CA LEU A 47 2.73 2.98 -6.09
C LEU A 47 2.01 2.84 -4.74
N MET A 48 2.41 1.88 -3.90
CA MET A 48 1.85 1.74 -2.55
C MET A 48 2.22 2.94 -1.67
N PHE A 49 3.46 3.42 -1.76
CA PHE A 49 3.89 4.63 -1.07
C PHE A 49 3.05 5.83 -1.49
N ILE A 50 2.88 6.05 -2.79
CA ILE A 50 2.06 7.14 -3.33
C ILE A 50 0.61 7.03 -2.84
N LEU A 51 0.03 5.83 -2.86
CA LEU A 51 -1.35 5.61 -2.42
C LEU A 51 -1.54 5.98 -0.95
N VAL A 52 -0.68 5.45 -0.07
CA VAL A 52 -0.74 5.74 1.38
C VAL A 52 -0.48 7.22 1.65
N TYR A 53 0.46 7.83 0.92
CA TYR A 53 0.77 9.25 1.05
C TYR A 53 -0.40 10.14 0.62
N ALA A 54 -1.04 9.84 -0.50
CA ALA A 54 -2.21 10.55 -0.98
C ALA A 54 -3.38 10.45 0.02
N PHE A 55 -3.63 9.26 0.57
CA PHE A 55 -4.64 9.07 1.60
C PHE A 55 -4.30 9.81 2.91
N ASN A 56 -3.03 9.88 3.30
CA ASN A 56 -2.61 10.68 4.45
C ASN A 56 -2.93 12.16 4.24
N ILE A 57 -2.50 12.74 3.11
CA ILE A 57 -2.79 14.15 2.80
C ILE A 57 -4.30 14.38 2.72
N LEU A 58 -5.04 13.50 2.06
CA LEU A 58 -6.49 13.61 1.96
C LEU A 58 -7.15 13.57 3.35
N SER A 59 -6.68 12.69 4.24
CA SER A 59 -7.17 12.61 5.61
C SER A 59 -6.84 13.86 6.43
N ASP A 60 -5.68 14.47 6.18
CA ASP A 60 -5.27 15.72 6.83
C ASP A 60 -6.09 16.89 6.31
N ALA A 61 -6.30 16.99 5.00
CA ALA A 61 -7.14 18.02 4.37
C ALA A 61 -8.62 17.88 4.76
N LEU A 62 -9.14 16.65 4.87
CA LEU A 62 -10.47 16.39 5.40
C LEU A 62 -10.57 16.82 6.86
N GLN A 63 -9.59 16.48 7.70
CA GLN A 63 -9.55 16.95 9.09
C GLN A 63 -9.54 18.47 9.18
N ASP A 64 -8.72 19.16 8.39
CA ASP A 64 -8.63 20.61 8.39
C ASP A 64 -9.96 21.27 7.93
N ALA A 65 -10.61 20.69 6.92
CA ALA A 65 -11.93 21.15 6.47
C ALA A 65 -13.05 20.89 7.51
N PHE A 66 -12.89 19.88 8.36
CA PHE A 66 -13.85 19.51 9.41
C PHE A 66 -13.46 20.02 10.81
N ASP A 67 -12.30 20.64 11.02
CA ASP A 67 -11.89 21.20 12.32
C ASP A 67 -12.52 22.60 12.51
N PRO A 68 -13.50 22.77 13.43
CA PRO A 68 -14.25 24.01 13.60
C PRO A 68 -13.46 25.13 14.29
N LYS A 69 -12.14 24.98 14.50
CA LYS A 69 -11.31 25.93 15.27
C LYS A 69 -10.88 27.20 14.53
N HIS A 70 -11.26 27.38 13.27
CA HIS A 70 -11.01 28.64 12.55
C HIS A 70 -12.02 29.77 12.85
N VAL A 71 -12.98 29.55 13.75
CA VAL A 71 -13.94 30.56 14.20
C VAL A 71 -13.88 30.76 15.72
N VAL A 72 -12.75 31.26 16.23
CA VAL A 72 -12.67 32.05 17.48
C VAL A 72 -11.73 33.23 17.31
#